data_AF-F6H5I2-F1
#
_entry.id   AF-F6H5I2-F1
#
_cell.length_a   1.000
_cell.length_b   1.000
_cell.length_c   1.000
_cell.angle_alpha   90.00
_cell.angle_beta   90.00
_cell.angle_gamma   90.00
#
_symmetry.space_group_name_H-M   'P 1'
#
loop_
_entity.id
_entity.type
_entity.pdbx_description
1 polymer ?
#
loop_
_entity_poly.entity_id
_entity_poly.type
_entity_poly.pdbx_seq_one_letter_code
_entity_poly.pdbx_strand_id
1 'polypeptide(L)'
;MDWANSERSSELLHAQAHVWNHIFDFSNSMSLKCAIQLGIPDIIHNHGKPMTLPELVTEPSVHPKKTQCVYRLMRILVQSGFFSAQRVQQSEQEEGLQMPLGSF
;
A
#
# COMPACT_ATOMS: atom_id res chain seq x y z
N MET A 1 22.19 -36.58 4.77
CA MET A 1 22.93 -35.38 5.24
C MET A 1 22.26 -34.08 4.80
N ASP A 2 21.05 -34.17 4.22
CA ASP A 2 20.39 -33.08 3.48
C ASP A 2 19.50 -32.19 4.36
N TRP A 3 19.05 -32.72 5.50
CA TRP A 3 18.21 -32.03 6.49
C TRP A 3 18.94 -30.85 7.13
N ALA A 4 20.19 -31.05 7.56
CA ALA A 4 21.03 -29.99 8.12
C ALA A 4 21.34 -28.88 7.10
N ASN A 5 21.35 -29.20 5.80
CA ASN A 5 21.51 -28.22 4.75
C ASN A 5 20.22 -27.42 4.49
N SER A 6 19.05 -28.08 4.56
CA SER A 6 17.74 -27.43 4.45
C SER A 6 17.47 -26.46 5.60
N GLU A 7 17.81 -26.84 6.84
CA GLU A 7 17.60 -26.00 8.02
C GLU A 7 18.48 -24.75 7.99
N ARG A 8 19.77 -24.90 7.66
CA ARG A 8 20.68 -23.77 7.45
C ARG A 8 20.21 -22.83 6.34
N SER A 9 19.63 -23.37 5.27
CA SER A 9 19.10 -22.58 4.16
C SER A 9 17.87 -21.76 4.60
N SER A 10 17.00 -22.34 5.42
CA SER A 10 15.85 -21.63 6.03
C SER A 10 16.30 -20.50 6.95
N GLU A 11 17.27 -20.76 7.83
CA GLU A 11 17.85 -19.74 8.72
C GLU A 11 18.46 -18.57 7.95
N LEU A 12 19.20 -18.86 6.87
CA LEU A 12 19.78 -17.83 6.02
C LEU A 12 18.70 -16.98 5.33
N LEU A 13 17.64 -17.61 4.81
CA LEU A 13 16.52 -16.90 4.20
C LEU A 13 15.81 -15.99 5.23
N HIS A 14 15.64 -16.47 6.46
CA HIS A 14 15.03 -15.68 7.53
C HIS A 14 15.91 -14.48 7.91
N ALA A 15 17.22 -14.69 8.07
CA ALA A 15 18.17 -13.62 8.33
C ALA A 15 18.20 -12.58 7.19
N GLN A 16 18.16 -13.04 5.95
CA GLN A 16 18.10 -12.16 4.78
C GLN A 16 16.80 -11.34 4.78
N ALA A 17 15.64 -11.97 5.02
CA ALA A 17 14.37 -11.26 5.11
C ALA A 17 14.39 -10.20 6.22
N HIS A 18 14.96 -10.52 7.39
CA HIS A 18 15.10 -9.58 8.51
C HIS A 18 15.95 -8.36 8.14
N VAL A 19 17.10 -8.57 7.49
CA VAL A 19 17.95 -7.46 7.01
C VAL A 19 17.24 -6.63 5.94
N TRP A 20 16.55 -7.28 5.00
CA TRP A 20 15.80 -6.59 3.95
C TRP A 20 14.70 -5.71 4.53
N ASN A 21 13.94 -6.20 5.50
CA ASN A 21 12.92 -5.39 6.19
C ASN A 21 13.53 -4.10 6.74
N HIS A 22 14.65 -4.19 7.48
CA HIS A 22 15.33 -3.00 8.00
C HIS A 22 15.87 -2.07 6.93
N ILE A 23 16.45 -2.60 5.85
CA ILE A 23 16.92 -1.77 4.73
C ILE A 23 15.75 -1.02 4.10
N PHE A 24 14.57 -1.63 4.02
CA PHE A 24 13.40 -1.06 3.36
C PHE A 24 12.41 -0.37 4.30
N ASP A 25 12.65 -0.30 5.62
CA ASP A 25 11.76 0.36 6.59
C ASP A 25 11.46 1.82 6.22
N PHE A 26 12.42 2.53 5.59
CA PHE A 26 12.22 3.90 5.11
C PHE A 26 11.12 4.01 4.04
N SER A 27 10.83 2.92 3.32
CA SER A 27 9.86 2.88 2.23
C SER A 27 8.48 3.26 2.72
N ASN A 28 8.08 2.80 3.91
CA ASN A 28 6.78 3.14 4.49
C ASN A 28 6.67 4.65 4.73
N SER A 29 7.71 5.27 5.31
CA SER A 29 7.75 6.71 5.57
C SER A 29 7.74 7.52 4.27
N MET A 30 8.53 7.12 3.28
CA MET A 30 8.58 7.82 1.98
C MET A 30 7.30 7.63 1.17
N SER A 31 6.69 6.45 1.23
CA SER A 31 5.37 6.20 0.65
C SER A 31 4.31 7.08 1.32
N LEU A 32 4.29 7.16 2.64
CA LEU A 32 3.32 8.00 3.35
C LEU A 32 3.50 9.48 3.00
N LYS A 33 4.75 9.96 3.00
CA LYS A 33 5.08 11.33 2.56
C LYS A 33 4.59 11.60 1.14
N CYS A 34 4.79 10.66 0.22
CA CYS A 34 4.32 10.79 -1.15
C CYS A 34 2.79 10.88 -1.24
N ALA A 35 2.05 10.06 -0.50
CA ALA A 35 0.58 10.13 -0.49
C ALA A 35 0.06 11.46 0.06
N ILE A 36 0.68 12.00 1.10
CA ILE A 36 0.34 13.32 1.65
C ILE A 36 0.62 14.41 0.62
N GLN A 37 1.80 14.40 -0.03
CA GLN A 37 2.15 15.39 -1.05
C GLN A 37 1.26 15.36 -2.29
N LEU A 38 0.70 14.19 -2.62
CA LEU A 38 -0.28 14.03 -3.70
C LEU A 38 -1.71 14.39 -3.28
N GLY A 39 -1.93 14.73 -2.00
CA GLY A 39 -3.26 15.06 -1.47
C GLY A 39 -4.22 13.87 -1.42
N ILE A 40 -3.70 12.64 -1.47
CA ILE A 40 -4.54 11.42 -1.49
C ILE A 40 -5.49 11.33 -0.28
N PRO A 41 -5.06 11.62 0.96
CA PRO A 41 -5.97 11.61 2.10
C PRO A 41 -7.15 12.57 1.93
N ASP A 42 -6.88 13.80 1.46
CA ASP A 42 -7.91 14.82 1.27
C ASP A 42 -8.87 14.44 0.15
N ILE A 43 -8.35 13.88 -0.95
CA ILE A 43 -9.16 13.37 -2.07
C ILE A 43 -10.14 12.29 -1.58
N ILE A 44 -9.65 11.30 -0.83
CA ILE A 44 -10.49 10.22 -0.29
C ILE A 44 -11.50 10.78 0.72
N HIS A 45 -11.08 11.72 1.58
CA HIS A 45 -11.95 12.34 2.57
C HIS A 45 -13.08 13.15 1.91
N ASN A 46 -12.75 13.99 0.93
CA ASN A 46 -13.69 14.86 0.23
C ASN A 46 -14.69 14.07 -0.64
N HIS A 47 -14.32 12.87 -1.08
CA HIS A 47 -15.21 11.98 -1.81
C HIS A 47 -16.37 11.44 -0.94
N GLY A 48 -16.20 11.40 0.39
CA GLY A 48 -17.25 11.07 1.36
C GLY A 48 -17.70 9.60 1.38
N LYS A 49 -17.15 8.76 0.50
CA LYS A 49 -17.39 7.30 0.41
C LYS A 49 -16.09 6.59 0.04
N PRO A 50 -16.00 5.26 0.27
CA PRO A 50 -14.85 4.47 -0.18
C PRO A 50 -14.59 4.72 -1.67
N MET A 51 -13.34 5.05 -2.00
CA MET A 51 -12.92 5.44 -3.35
C MET A 51 -12.15 4.29 -4.00
N THR A 52 -12.46 3.94 -5.24
CA THR A 52 -11.71 2.87 -5.94
C THR A 52 -10.38 3.40 -6.48
N LEU A 53 -9.39 2.53 -6.65
CA LEU A 53 -8.10 2.94 -7.23
C LEU A 53 -8.23 3.54 -8.65
N PRO A 54 -9.11 3.02 -9.53
CA PRO A 54 -9.44 3.67 -10.79
C PRO A 54 -9.97 5.10 -10.62
N GLU A 55 -10.91 5.33 -9.70
CA GLU A 55 -11.42 6.67 -9.40
C GLU A 55 -10.28 7.59 -8.93
N LEU A 56 -9.42 7.12 -8.02
CA LEU A 56 -8.31 7.90 -7.48
C LEU A 56 -7.33 8.39 -8.57
N VAL A 57 -7.04 7.57 -9.59
CA VAL A 57 -6.09 7.96 -10.66
C VAL A 57 -6.71 8.83 -11.74
N THR A 58 -8.03 9.06 -11.71
CA THR A 58 -8.71 10.05 -12.56
C THR A 58 -8.68 11.46 -11.97
N GLU A 59 -8.29 11.59 -10.71
CA GLU A 59 -8.21 12.88 -10.04
C GLU A 59 -7.13 13.78 -10.67
N PRO A 60 -7.37 15.11 -10.77
CA PRO A 60 -6.46 16.03 -11.45
C PRO A 60 -5.03 16.07 -10.87
N SER A 61 -4.85 15.67 -9.63
CA SER A 61 -3.54 15.60 -8.95
C SER A 61 -2.66 14.45 -9.47
N VAL A 62 -3.23 13.48 -10.18
CA VAL A 62 -2.52 12.28 -10.66
C VAL A 62 -2.27 12.39 -12.16
N HIS A 63 -0.99 12.48 -12.55
CA HIS A 63 -0.64 12.44 -13.97
C HIS A 63 -0.87 11.03 -14.54
N PRO A 64 -1.51 10.88 -15.73
CA PRO A 64 -1.74 9.57 -16.37
C PRO A 64 -0.53 8.65 -16.53
N LYS A 65 0.69 9.20 -16.67
CA LYS A 65 1.93 8.41 -16.77
C LYS A 65 2.36 7.79 -15.43
N LYS A 66 1.77 8.22 -14.32
CA LYS A 66 2.09 7.82 -12.94
C LYS A 66 1.02 6.92 -12.32
N THR A 67 -0.06 6.62 -13.05
CA THR A 67 -1.15 5.74 -12.61
C THR A 67 -0.62 4.44 -12.00
N GLN A 68 0.26 3.70 -12.68
CA GLN A 68 0.86 2.47 -12.15
C GLN A 68 1.70 2.68 -10.87
N CYS A 69 2.33 3.86 -10.72
CA CYS A 69 3.05 4.21 -9.50
C CYS A 69 2.08 4.42 -8.34
N VAL A 70 0.94 5.10 -8.58
CA VAL A 70 -0.11 5.31 -7.56
C VAL A 70 -0.71 3.98 -7.12
N TYR A 71 -1.01 3.06 -8.04
CA TYR A 71 -1.46 1.70 -7.68
C TYR A 71 -0.49 0.98 -6.73
N ARG A 72 0.82 1.03 -7.02
CA ARG A 72 1.85 0.41 -6.16
C ARG A 72 1.97 1.13 -4.82
N LEU A 73 1.93 2.46 -4.83
CA LEU A 73 1.97 3.28 -3.64
C LEU A 73 0.81 2.93 -2.70
N MET A 74 -0.42 2.89 -3.21
CA MET A 74 -1.58 2.56 -2.40
C MET A 74 -1.55 1.14 -1.87
N ARG A 75 -1.04 0.15 -2.62
CA ARG A 75 -0.84 -1.20 -2.08
C ARG A 75 0.12 -1.23 -0.89
N ILE A 76 1.23 -0.50 -0.96
CA ILE A 76 2.18 -0.41 0.16
C ILE A 76 1.49 0.22 1.37
N LEU A 77 0.74 1.29 1.16
CA LEU A 77 0.08 2.02 2.23
C LEU A 77 -1.09 1.26 2.87
N VAL A 78 -1.79 0.43 2.10
CA VAL A 78 -2.79 -0.50 2.64
C VAL A 78 -2.12 -1.63 3.43
N GLN A 79 -1.06 -2.22 2.88
CA GLN A 79 -0.33 -3.31 3.55
C GLN A 79 0.34 -2.85 4.86
N SER A 80 0.74 -1.58 4.94
CA SER A 80 1.30 -0.97 6.16
C SER A 80 0.23 -0.43 7.12
N GLY A 81 -1.05 -0.51 6.77
CA GLY A 81 -2.17 -0.15 7.64
C GLY A 81 -2.50 1.35 7.69
N PHE A 82 -1.90 2.18 6.84
CA PHE A 82 -2.28 3.60 6.74
C PHE A 82 -3.64 3.81 6.06
N PHE A 83 -4.01 2.90 5.16
CA PHE A 83 -5.33 2.84 4.52
C PHE A 83 -5.90 1.44 4.64
N SER A 84 -7.22 1.32 4.55
CA SER A 84 -7.96 0.06 4.56
C SER A 84 -8.55 -0.21 3.18
N ALA A 85 -8.45 -1.44 2.70
CA ALA A 85 -9.18 -1.87 1.50
C ALA A 85 -10.58 -2.37 1.89
N GLN A 86 -11.62 -1.92 1.19
CA GLN A 86 -13.00 -2.33 1.36
C GLN A 86 -13.55 -2.87 0.04
N ARG A 87 -14.13 -4.07 0.03
CA ARG A 87 -14.80 -4.59 -1.17
C ARG A 87 -16.08 -3.79 -1.43
N VAL A 88 -16.13 -3.10 -2.56
CA VAL A 88 -17.34 -2.39 -3.00
C VAL A 88 -18.25 -3.41 -3.69
N GLN A 89 -19.47 -3.61 -3.16
CA GLN A 89 -20.46 -4.50 -3.74
C GLN A 89 -21.18 -3.82 -4.91
N GLN A 90 -20.48 -3.58 -6.02
CA GLN A 90 -21.11 -3.32 -7.31
C GLN A 90 -20.37 -4.16 -8.35
N SER A 91 -21.01 -5.25 -8.79
CA SER A 91 -20.64 -6.11 -9.93
C SER A 91 -19.13 -6.28 -10.17
N GLU A 92 -18.57 -7.35 -9.59
CA GLU A 92 -17.27 -7.96 -9.92
C GLU A 92 -16.00 -7.09 -9.71
N GLN A 93 -15.38 -7.28 -8.53
CA GLN A 93 -13.96 -7.02 -8.23
C GLN A 93 -13.46 -5.57 -8.25
N GLU A 94 -14.00 -4.70 -7.39
CA GLU A 94 -13.31 -3.45 -7.02
C GLU A 94 -13.12 -3.34 -5.49
N GLU A 95 -11.85 -3.32 -5.06
CA GLU A 95 -11.43 -3.03 -3.69
C GLU A 95 -11.21 -1.51 -3.56
N GLY A 96 -12.10 -0.83 -2.85
CA GLY A 96 -12.03 0.60 -2.52
C GLY A 96 -11.10 0.88 -1.35
N LEU A 97 -10.65 2.13 -1.22
CA LEU A 97 -9.78 2.63 -0.15
C LEU A 97 -10.62 3.38 0.89
N GLN A 98 -10.34 3.15 2.18
CA GLN A 98 -10.96 3.81 3.31
C GLN A 98 -9.89 4.19 4.37
N MET A 99 -10.11 5.27 5.12
CA MET A 99 -9.25 5.64 6.26
C MET A 99 -9.52 4.70 7.47
N PRO A 100 -8.51 4.32 8.26
CA PRO A 100 -8.74 3.52 9.47
C PRO A 100 -9.61 4.27 10.49
N LEU A 101 -10.62 3.60 11.04
CA LEU A 101 -11.40 4.10 12.18
C LEU A 101 -10.48 4.19 13.41
N GLY A 102 -9.95 5.38 13.71
CA GLY A 102 -9.24 5.62 14.97
C GLY A 102 -8.11 6.65 14.98
N SER A 103 -7.73 7.26 13.86
CA SER A 103 -6.65 8.26 13.83
C SER A 103 -7.21 9.67 13.66
N PHE A 104 -7.40 10.37 14.78
CA PHE A 104 -7.42 11.83 14.88
C PHE A 104 -6.10 12.30 15.49
#